data_AF-A0A8J0R121-F1
#
_entry.id   AF-A0A8J0R121-F1
#
_cell.length_a   1.000
_cell.length_b   1.000
_cell.length_c   1.000
_cell.angle_alpha   90.00
_cell.angle_beta   90.00
_cell.angle_gamma   90.00
#
_symmetry.space_group_name_H-M   'P 1'
#
loop_
_entity.id
_entity.type
_entity.pdbx_description
1 polymer ?
#
loop_
_entity_poly.entity_id
_entity_poly.type
_entity_poly.pdbx_seq_one_letter_code
_entity_poly.pdbx_strand_id
1 'polypeptide(L)'
;MRCPSGCRVQGLINKRGKEFMTRIDRAKRSNTVSYSSHIESLSAISQLHDVFGENMIRDKDAITGFARTGEELRIRLLALKLKVKKQAVKIEGLLRNLQDQLMEMKRIEVDIDIKIRSCKGSCSTVQLYMISLDSYAAWKAQLASLNTNNMKAMPGHLRPIHLLLVQQNTTSLEHPTVITDGKHLGVFENIQQYTLKLGDYNETNTV
;
A
#
# COMPACT_ATOMS: atom_id res chain seq x y z
N MET A 1 24.04 92.16 18.78
CA MET A 1 24.15 90.69 18.58
C MET A 1 25.47 90.23 19.21
N ARG A 2 25.45 89.29 20.16
CA ARG A 2 26.68 88.69 20.75
C ARG A 2 26.82 87.26 20.24
N CYS A 3 27.96 86.94 19.62
CA CYS A 3 28.27 85.59 19.13
C CYS A 3 29.28 84.89 20.06
N PRO A 4 29.20 83.56 20.19
CA PRO A 4 30.17 82.78 20.95
C PRO A 4 31.56 82.78 20.28
N SER A 5 32.60 82.49 21.06
CA SER A 5 33.97 82.41 20.55
C SER A 5 34.17 81.24 19.58
N GLY A 6 34.97 81.46 18.53
CA GLY A 6 35.22 80.46 17.47
C GLY A 6 35.77 79.14 18.00
N CYS A 7 36.65 79.16 19.00
CA CYS A 7 37.20 77.95 19.63
C CYS A 7 36.11 77.11 20.32
N ARG A 8 35.11 77.75 20.93
CA ARG A 8 33.99 77.04 21.59
C ARG A 8 33.08 76.38 20.55
N VAL A 9 32.81 77.07 19.45
CA VAL A 9 32.02 76.52 18.34
C VAL A 9 32.77 75.36 17.68
N GLN A 10 34.06 75.50 17.41
CA GLN A 10 34.88 74.44 16.82
C GLN A 10 34.96 73.20 17.72
N GLY A 11 35.08 73.38 19.04
CA GLY A 11 35.07 72.27 20.00
C GLY A 11 33.74 71.49 19.99
N LEU A 12 32.61 72.20 19.92
CA LEU A 12 31.29 71.57 19.82
C LEU A 12 31.09 70.86 18.48
N ILE A 13 31.54 71.44 17.38
CA ILE A 13 31.51 70.83 16.05
C ILE A 13 32.34 69.55 16.04
N ASN A 14 33.57 69.59 16.55
CA ASN A 14 34.46 68.43 16.60
C ASN A 14 33.91 67.32 17.51
N LYS A 15 33.33 67.66 18.67
CA LYS A 15 32.71 66.69 19.58
C LYS A 15 31.51 66.01 18.92
N ARG A 16 30.58 66.79 18.38
CA ARG A 16 29.41 66.25 17.65
C ARG A 16 29.82 65.46 16.41
N GLY A 17 30.82 65.93 15.66
CA GLY A 17 31.35 65.23 14.49
C GLY A 17 31.90 63.84 14.86
N LYS A 18 32.69 63.75 15.95
CA LYS A 18 33.17 62.46 16.48
C LYS A 18 32.01 61.56 16.93
N GLU A 19 31.04 62.09 17.66
CA GLU A 19 29.85 61.33 18.09
C GLU A 19 29.05 60.80 16.88
N PHE A 20 28.81 61.61 15.86
CA PHE A 20 28.13 61.17 14.64
C PHE A 20 28.92 60.10 13.89
N MET A 21 30.24 60.26 13.75
CA MET A 21 31.08 59.25 13.10
C MET A 21 31.04 57.91 13.85
N THR A 22 31.15 57.92 15.17
CA THR A 22 31.06 56.67 15.96
C THR A 22 29.69 55.99 15.82
N ARG A 23 28.60 56.76 15.69
CA ARG A 23 27.26 56.22 15.44
C ARG A 23 27.13 55.64 14.04
N ILE A 24 27.68 56.30 13.03
CA ILE A 24 27.71 55.82 11.64
C ILE A 24 28.50 54.52 11.56
N ASP A 25 29.68 54.45 12.19
CA ASP A 25 30.50 53.24 12.21
C ASP A 25 29.78 52.08 12.90
N ARG A 26 29.07 52.35 14.01
CA ARG A 26 28.25 51.33 14.69
C ARG A 26 27.10 50.85 13.81
N ALA A 27 26.40 51.75 13.14
CA ALA A 27 25.33 51.40 12.21
C ALA A 27 25.85 50.56 11.04
N LYS A 28 27.00 50.93 10.46
CA LYS A 28 27.64 50.18 9.39
C LYS A 28 28.02 48.77 9.83
N ARG A 29 28.64 48.62 11.01
CA ARG A 29 29.00 47.31 11.58
C ARG A 29 27.76 46.45 11.85
N SER A 30 26.70 47.04 12.40
CA SER A 30 25.44 46.33 12.64
C SER A 30 24.82 45.82 11.33
N ASN A 31 24.81 46.65 10.28
CA ASN A 31 24.28 46.26 8.98
C ASN A 31 25.12 45.17 8.33
N THR A 32 26.46 45.23 8.42
CA THR A 32 27.32 44.18 7.85
C THR A 32 27.10 42.83 8.55
N VAL A 33 26.95 42.83 9.88
CA VAL A 33 26.68 41.59 10.64
C VAL A 33 25.29 41.05 10.31
N SER A 34 24.28 41.93 10.22
CA SER A 34 22.92 41.52 9.84
C SER A 34 22.89 40.93 8.42
N TYR A 35 23.62 41.54 7.47
CA TYR A 35 23.70 41.05 6.10
C TYR A 35 24.40 39.69 6.00
N SER A 36 25.53 39.51 6.70
CA SER A 36 26.21 38.22 6.74
C SER A 36 25.34 37.13 7.36
N SER A 37 24.65 37.42 8.48
CA SER A 37 23.73 36.46 9.08
C SER A 37 22.55 36.11 8.18
N HIS A 38 22.06 37.06 7.36
CA HIS A 38 21.03 36.77 6.37
C HIS A 38 21.54 35.81 5.28
N ILE A 39 22.75 36.01 4.76
CA ILE A 39 23.34 35.10 3.77
C ILE A 39 23.52 33.69 4.35
N GLU A 40 24.02 33.58 5.59
CA GLU A 40 24.16 32.28 6.27
C GLU A 40 22.80 31.60 6.47
N SER A 41 21.79 32.36 6.87
CA SER A 41 20.42 31.83 7.02
C SER A 41 19.85 31.35 5.70
N LEU A 42 20.07 32.09 4.61
CA LEU A 42 19.65 31.71 3.26
C LEU A 42 20.35 30.44 2.76
N SER A 43 21.65 30.29 3.04
CA SER A 43 22.40 29.09 2.65
C SER A 43 21.93 27.86 3.43
N ALA A 44 21.66 28.00 4.74
CA ALA A 44 21.09 26.94 5.56
C ALA A 44 19.69 26.53 5.09
N ILE A 45 18.86 27.51 4.71
CA ILE A 45 17.53 27.27 4.13
C ILE A 45 17.65 26.49 2.81
N SER A 46 18.57 26.88 1.91
CA SER A 46 18.79 26.17 0.65
C SER A 46 19.21 24.73 0.86
N GLN A 47 20.16 24.49 1.79
CA GLN A 47 20.61 23.13 2.11
C GLN A 47 19.48 22.28 2.68
N LEU A 48 18.65 22.84 3.57
CA LEU A 48 17.47 22.15 4.09
C LEU A 48 16.49 21.83 2.96
N HIS A 49 16.21 22.77 2.07
CA HIS A 49 15.32 22.56 0.93
C HIS A 49 15.82 21.41 0.04
N ASP A 50 17.11 21.35 -0.27
CA ASP A 50 17.68 20.29 -1.11
C ASP A 50 17.57 18.92 -0.44
N VAL A 51 17.88 18.83 0.86
CA VAL A 51 17.73 17.59 1.65
C VAL A 51 16.28 17.15 1.72
N PHE A 52 15.34 18.07 1.94
CA PHE A 52 13.90 17.74 1.94
C PHE A 52 13.43 17.28 0.56
N GLY A 53 13.88 17.94 -0.52
CA GLY A 53 13.56 17.56 -1.89
C GLY A 53 14.03 16.13 -2.22
N GLU A 54 15.28 15.79 -1.90
CA GLU A 54 15.83 14.45 -2.14
C GLU A 54 15.08 13.37 -1.33
N ASN A 55 14.84 13.62 -0.04
CA ASN A 55 14.09 12.70 0.81
C ASN A 55 12.67 12.46 0.29
N MET A 56 11.99 13.51 -0.20
CA MET A 56 10.64 13.38 -0.77
C MET A 56 10.60 12.57 -2.07
N ILE A 57 11.59 12.74 -2.95
CA ILE A 57 11.70 11.92 -4.16
C ILE A 57 11.86 10.45 -3.77
N ARG A 58 12.75 10.17 -2.80
CA ARG A 58 12.96 8.82 -2.28
C ARG A 58 11.69 8.23 -1.65
N ASP A 59 10.96 9.03 -0.87
CA ASP A 59 9.71 8.59 -0.24
C ASP A 59 8.62 8.32 -1.29
N LYS A 60 8.52 9.15 -2.34
CA LYS A 60 7.62 8.93 -3.47
C LYS A 60 7.96 7.63 -4.21
N ASP A 61 9.23 7.39 -4.48
CA ASP A 61 9.67 6.17 -5.18
C ASP A 61 9.40 4.92 -4.32
N ALA A 62 9.62 5.01 -3.00
CA ALA A 62 9.28 3.94 -2.07
C ALA A 62 7.77 3.67 -2.08
N ILE A 63 6.96 4.72 -1.91
CA ILE A 63 5.49 4.64 -1.91
C ILE A 63 4.95 4.03 -3.20
N THR A 64 5.45 4.48 -4.36
CA THR A 64 5.02 3.95 -5.67
C THR A 64 5.45 2.50 -5.87
N GLY A 65 6.66 2.14 -5.39
CA GLY A 65 7.13 0.75 -5.36
C GLY A 65 6.25 -0.18 -4.52
N PHE A 66 5.84 0.28 -3.33
CA PHE A 66 4.90 -0.45 -2.47
C PHE A 66 3.53 -0.60 -3.13
N ALA A 67 2.98 0.48 -3.72
CA ALA A 67 1.70 0.43 -4.41
C ALA A 67 1.70 -0.57 -5.59
N ARG A 68 2.77 -0.56 -6.41
CA ARG A 68 2.93 -1.51 -7.52
C ARG A 68 2.98 -2.96 -7.04
N THR A 69 3.76 -3.22 -5.98
CA THR A 69 3.92 -4.57 -5.42
C THR A 69 2.62 -5.07 -4.79
N GLY A 70 1.90 -4.20 -4.09
CA GLY A 70 0.58 -4.50 -3.52
C GLY A 70 -0.45 -4.86 -4.60
N GLU A 71 -0.47 -4.12 -5.71
CA GLU A 71 -1.37 -4.40 -6.83
C GLU A 71 -1.03 -5.70 -7.55
N GLU A 72 0.27 -5.98 -7.77
CA GLU A 72 0.72 -7.24 -8.36
C GLU A 72 0.31 -8.45 -7.49
N LEU A 73 0.49 -8.34 -6.17
CA LEU A 73 0.08 -9.38 -5.23
C LEU A 73 -1.45 -9.58 -5.26
N ARG A 74 -2.22 -8.49 -5.33
CA ARG A 74 -3.69 -8.53 -5.42
C ARG A 74 -4.15 -9.30 -6.65
N ILE A 75 -3.60 -9.00 -7.82
CA ILE A 75 -3.93 -9.70 -9.08
C ILE A 75 -3.62 -11.19 -8.96
N ARG A 76 -2.44 -11.54 -8.44
CA ARG A 76 -2.03 -12.94 -8.24
C ARG A 76 -2.95 -13.68 -7.26
N LEU A 77 -3.33 -13.06 -6.15
CA LEU A 77 -4.25 -13.64 -5.18
C LEU A 77 -5.66 -13.84 -5.76
N LEU A 78 -6.16 -12.90 -6.55
CA LEU A 78 -7.45 -13.04 -7.24
C LEU A 78 -7.42 -14.17 -8.28
N ALA A 79 -6.36 -14.25 -9.07
CA ALA A 79 -6.18 -15.35 -10.02
C ALA A 79 -6.10 -16.70 -9.31
N LEU A 80 -5.39 -16.78 -8.19
CA LEU A 80 -5.32 -18.00 -7.37
C LEU A 80 -6.68 -18.37 -6.79
N LYS A 81 -7.43 -17.40 -6.25
CA LYS A 81 -8.79 -17.61 -5.74
C LYS A 81 -9.72 -18.20 -6.81
N LEU A 82 -9.67 -17.68 -8.04
CA LEU A 82 -10.44 -18.23 -9.16
C LEU A 82 -10.02 -19.66 -9.50
N LYS A 83 -8.71 -19.94 -9.55
CA LYS A 83 -8.19 -21.30 -9.81
C LYS A 83 -8.61 -22.29 -8.73
N VAL A 84 -8.48 -21.92 -7.46
CA VAL A 84 -8.89 -22.74 -6.31
C VAL A 84 -10.40 -22.99 -6.35
N LYS A 85 -11.22 -21.97 -6.62
CA LYS A 85 -12.67 -22.13 -6.79
C LYS A 85 -13.02 -23.09 -7.94
N LYS A 86 -12.32 -23.00 -9.07
CA LYS A 86 -12.55 -23.93 -10.20
C LYS A 86 -12.17 -25.37 -9.84
N GLN A 87 -11.04 -25.57 -9.15
CA GLN A 87 -10.62 -26.88 -8.69
C GLN A 87 -11.58 -27.44 -7.64
N ALA A 88 -12.09 -26.59 -6.75
CA ALA A 88 -13.09 -26.94 -5.75
C ALA A 88 -14.33 -27.58 -6.37
N VAL A 89 -14.96 -26.84 -7.30
CA VAL A 89 -16.15 -27.30 -8.01
C VAL A 89 -15.88 -28.60 -8.78
N LYS A 90 -14.68 -28.76 -9.35
CA LYS A 90 -14.29 -30.01 -10.04
C LYS A 90 -14.20 -31.18 -9.06
N ILE A 91 -13.57 -31.00 -7.91
CA ILE A 91 -13.43 -32.05 -6.88
C ILE A 91 -14.80 -32.45 -6.33
N GLU A 92 -15.66 -31.48 -6.03
CA GLU A 92 -17.03 -31.76 -5.59
C GLU A 92 -17.83 -32.54 -6.63
N GLY A 93 -17.69 -32.19 -7.92
CA GLY A 93 -18.31 -32.95 -9.01
C GLY A 93 -17.82 -34.39 -9.09
N LEU A 94 -16.50 -34.61 -8.94
CA LEU A 94 -15.91 -35.94 -8.93
C LEU A 94 -16.36 -36.77 -7.71
N LEU A 95 -16.43 -36.15 -6.53
CA LEU A 95 -16.92 -36.82 -5.32
C LEU A 95 -18.37 -37.29 -5.47
N ARG A 96 -19.25 -36.45 -6.04
CA ARG A 96 -20.65 -36.83 -6.35
C ARG A 96 -20.70 -38.00 -7.33
N ASN A 97 -19.95 -37.92 -8.44
CA ASN A 97 -19.91 -39.00 -9.43
C ASN A 97 -19.40 -40.32 -8.84
N LEU A 98 -18.38 -40.28 -7.99
CA LEU A 98 -17.86 -41.47 -7.30
C LEU A 98 -18.89 -42.06 -6.34
N GLN A 99 -19.65 -41.22 -5.64
CA GLN A 99 -20.71 -41.68 -4.73
C GLN A 99 -21.82 -42.41 -5.49
N ASP A 100 -22.21 -41.89 -6.66
CA ASP A 100 -23.21 -42.52 -7.53
C ASP A 100 -22.69 -43.84 -8.12
N GLN A 101 -21.46 -43.85 -8.62
CA GLN A 101 -20.81 -45.06 -9.14
C GLN A 101 -20.71 -46.15 -8.07
N LEU A 102 -20.38 -45.78 -6.82
CA LEU A 102 -20.26 -46.74 -5.73
C LEU A 102 -21.61 -47.37 -5.37
N MET A 103 -22.70 -46.59 -5.42
CA MET A 103 -24.06 -47.14 -5.21
C MET A 103 -24.48 -48.07 -6.34
N GLU A 104 -24.15 -47.72 -7.58
CA GLU A 104 -24.48 -48.56 -8.73
C GLU A 104 -23.67 -49.86 -8.75
N MET A 105 -22.37 -49.78 -8.44
CA MET A 105 -21.50 -50.96 -8.34
C MET A 105 -22.01 -51.93 -7.28
N LYS A 106 -22.44 -51.43 -6.12
CA LYS A 106 -23.08 -52.24 -5.07
C LYS A 106 -24.33 -52.97 -5.58
N ARG A 107 -25.19 -52.30 -6.36
CA ARG A 107 -26.42 -52.90 -6.90
C ARG A 107 -26.12 -53.97 -7.95
N ILE A 108 -25.22 -53.66 -8.88
CA ILE A 108 -24.78 -54.59 -9.93
C ILE A 108 -24.15 -55.82 -9.30
N GLU A 109 -23.31 -55.65 -8.28
CA GLU A 109 -22.64 -56.78 -7.65
C GLU A 109 -23.63 -57.71 -6.96
N VAL A 110 -24.63 -57.18 -6.24
CA VAL A 110 -25.73 -57.96 -5.65
C VAL A 110 -26.55 -58.68 -6.72
N ASP A 111 -26.87 -58.02 -7.83
CA ASP A 111 -27.57 -58.64 -8.96
C ASP A 111 -26.77 -59.80 -9.57
N ILE A 112 -25.46 -59.62 -9.75
CA ILE A 112 -24.54 -60.67 -10.25
C ILE A 112 -24.53 -61.87 -9.31
N ASP A 113 -24.43 -61.66 -7.99
CA ASP A 113 -24.45 -62.77 -7.02
C ASP A 113 -25.76 -63.56 -7.07
N ILE A 114 -26.90 -62.87 -7.16
CA ILE A 114 -28.20 -63.52 -7.32
C ILE A 114 -28.22 -64.33 -8.62
N LYS A 115 -27.75 -63.75 -9.74
CA LYS A 115 -27.69 -64.42 -11.05
C LYS A 115 -26.79 -65.65 -11.02
N ILE A 116 -25.60 -65.57 -10.43
CA ILE A 116 -24.68 -66.71 -10.29
C ILE A 116 -25.34 -67.82 -9.45
N ARG A 117 -25.99 -67.47 -8.34
CA ARG A 117 -26.68 -68.45 -7.48
C ARG A 117 -27.85 -69.11 -8.20
N SER A 118 -28.57 -68.37 -9.04
CA SER A 118 -29.70 -68.89 -9.83
C SER A 118 -29.29 -69.98 -10.82
N CYS A 119 -28.04 -69.95 -11.32
CA CYS A 119 -27.51 -70.97 -12.24
C CYS A 119 -27.33 -72.36 -11.60
N LYS A 120 -27.44 -72.50 -10.26
CA LYS A 120 -27.26 -73.78 -9.57
C LYS A 120 -28.25 -74.86 -10.00
N GLY A 121 -29.42 -74.48 -10.50
CA GLY A 121 -30.42 -75.39 -11.05
C GLY A 121 -30.32 -75.64 -12.56
N SER A 122 -29.45 -74.92 -13.27
CA SER A 122 -29.39 -74.94 -14.75
C SER A 122 -28.02 -75.27 -15.33
N CYS A 123 -26.94 -75.12 -14.57
CA CYS A 123 -25.56 -75.36 -15.00
C CYS A 123 -24.96 -76.59 -14.28
N SER A 124 -24.03 -77.30 -14.90
CA SER A 124 -23.39 -78.49 -14.29
C SER A 124 -22.46 -78.12 -13.12
N THR A 125 -21.89 -76.91 -13.14
CA THR A 125 -21.06 -76.36 -12.07
C THR A 125 -21.42 -74.89 -11.84
N VAL A 126 -21.28 -74.43 -10.59
CA VAL A 126 -21.49 -73.03 -10.21
C VAL A 126 -20.31 -72.54 -9.37
N GLN A 127 -19.76 -71.40 -9.76
CA GLN A 127 -18.74 -70.69 -9.00
C GLN A 127 -19.38 -70.08 -7.75
N LEU A 128 -18.78 -70.30 -6.57
CA LEU A 128 -19.20 -69.62 -5.35
C LEU A 128 -18.67 -68.18 -5.38
N TYR A 129 -19.58 -67.21 -5.53
CA TYR A 129 -19.27 -65.79 -5.42
C TYR A 129 -19.74 -65.30 -4.04
N MET A 130 -18.90 -64.52 -3.36
CA MET A 130 -19.22 -63.93 -2.05
C MET A 130 -18.99 -62.44 -2.10
N ILE A 131 -20.02 -61.67 -1.75
CA ILE A 131 -19.96 -60.20 -1.73
C ILE A 131 -19.60 -59.73 -0.32
N SER A 132 -18.65 -58.79 -0.22
CA SER A 132 -18.40 -58.03 1.00
C SER A 132 -19.18 -56.71 0.99
N LEU A 133 -20.35 -56.69 1.62
CA LEU A 133 -21.16 -55.46 1.76
C LEU A 133 -20.53 -54.47 2.76
N ASP A 134 -19.72 -54.96 3.69
CA ASP A 134 -19.05 -54.13 4.70
C ASP A 134 -17.99 -53.22 4.08
N SER A 135 -17.29 -53.69 3.04
CA SER A 135 -16.34 -52.89 2.28
C SER A 135 -17.01 -51.66 1.64
N TYR A 136 -18.21 -51.83 1.09
CA TYR A 136 -18.98 -50.73 0.52
C TYR A 136 -19.44 -49.71 1.56
N ALA A 137 -19.81 -50.17 2.77
CA ALA A 137 -20.17 -49.29 3.87
C ALA A 137 -18.96 -48.46 4.35
N ALA A 138 -17.77 -49.08 4.43
CA ALA A 138 -16.53 -48.41 4.77
C ALA A 138 -16.16 -47.33 3.73
N TRP A 139 -16.22 -47.65 2.44
CA TRP A 139 -15.96 -46.67 1.37
C TRP A 139 -16.95 -45.51 1.37
N LYS A 140 -18.23 -45.78 1.62
CA LYS A 140 -19.25 -44.72 1.76
C LYS A 140 -18.95 -43.79 2.92
N ALA A 141 -18.54 -44.32 4.07
CA ALA A 141 -18.17 -43.53 5.24
C ALA A 141 -16.93 -42.65 4.96
N GLN A 142 -15.94 -43.19 4.23
CA GLN A 142 -14.77 -42.42 3.79
C GLN A 142 -15.14 -41.30 2.82
N LEU A 143 -16.04 -41.55 1.85
CA LEU A 143 -16.49 -40.50 0.94
C LEU A 143 -17.27 -39.39 1.68
N ALA A 144 -18.10 -39.77 2.64
CA ALA A 144 -18.87 -38.82 3.43
C ALA A 144 -17.96 -37.90 4.27
N SER A 145 -16.90 -38.44 4.88
CA SER A 145 -15.94 -37.65 5.65
C SER A 145 -15.12 -36.69 4.78
N LEU A 146 -14.80 -37.07 3.53
CA LEU A 146 -14.13 -36.20 2.57
C LEU A 146 -15.02 -35.03 2.13
N ASN A 147 -16.34 -35.22 2.09
CA ASN A 147 -17.29 -34.17 1.73
C ASN A 147 -17.53 -33.16 2.87
N THR A 148 -17.49 -33.60 4.14
CA THR A 148 -17.67 -32.70 5.30
C THR A 148 -16.45 -31.86 5.62
N ASN A 149 -15.25 -32.35 5.27
CA ASN A 149 -14.00 -31.74 5.72
C ASN A 149 -13.45 -30.66 4.77
N ASN A 150 -13.97 -30.55 3.55
CA ASN A 150 -13.27 -29.82 2.50
C ASN A 150 -14.02 -28.60 1.98
N MET A 151 -13.27 -27.50 1.95
CA MET A 151 -13.57 -26.23 1.27
C MET A 151 -14.50 -25.33 2.05
N LYS A 152 -14.07 -24.99 3.28
CA LYS A 152 -14.57 -23.84 4.03
C LYS A 152 -14.73 -22.67 3.06
N ALA A 153 -15.98 -22.22 2.89
CA ALA A 153 -16.33 -21.17 1.95
C ALA A 153 -15.32 -20.04 2.07
N MET A 154 -14.54 -19.80 1.01
CA MET A 154 -13.53 -18.76 1.03
C MET A 154 -14.25 -17.44 1.30
N PRO A 155 -13.93 -16.72 2.39
CA PRO A 155 -14.69 -15.55 2.80
C PRO A 155 -14.86 -14.59 1.62
N GLY A 156 -16.10 -14.10 1.53
CA GLY A 156 -16.55 -13.19 0.49
C GLY A 156 -15.63 -11.97 0.44
N HIS A 157 -15.22 -11.66 -0.79
CA HIS A 157 -14.69 -10.37 -1.24
C HIS A 157 -13.42 -9.90 -0.50
N LEU A 158 -12.27 -10.10 -1.15
CA LEU A 158 -11.09 -9.29 -0.81
C LEU A 158 -11.47 -7.86 -1.15
N ARG A 159 -11.71 -7.02 -0.13
CA ARG A 159 -11.97 -5.59 -0.37
C ARG A 159 -10.76 -5.03 -1.12
N PRO A 160 -10.94 -4.40 -2.28
CA PRO A 160 -9.83 -3.80 -2.99
C PRO A 160 -9.33 -2.63 -2.15
N ILE A 161 -8.12 -2.76 -1.60
CA ILE A 161 -7.42 -1.65 -0.97
C ILE A 161 -6.80 -0.85 -2.11
N HIS A 162 -7.40 0.28 -2.44
CA HIS A 162 -6.79 1.22 -3.37
C HIS A 162 -5.78 2.08 -2.59
N LEU A 163 -4.51 1.95 -2.94
CA LEU A 163 -3.47 2.85 -2.45
C LEU A 163 -3.45 4.08 -3.34
N LEU A 164 -4.02 5.18 -2.86
CA LEU A 164 -4.01 6.47 -3.56
C LEU A 164 -2.82 7.29 -3.08
N LEU A 165 -2.02 7.76 -4.05
CA LEU A 165 -1.01 8.78 -3.81
C LEU A 165 -1.73 10.13 -3.67
N VAL A 166 -1.84 10.65 -2.45
CA VAL A 166 -2.44 11.97 -2.23
C VAL A 166 -1.32 12.99 -2.13
N GLN A 167 -1.30 13.93 -3.07
CA GLN A 167 -0.50 15.15 -2.97
C GLN A 167 -1.17 16.08 -1.95
N GLN A 168 -0.51 16.31 -0.82
CA GLN A 168 -0.87 17.37 0.10
C GLN A 168 -0.22 18.66 -0.42
N ASN A 169 -1.06 19.63 -0.79
CA ASN A 169 -0.57 20.99 -1.04
C ASN A 169 -0.17 21.58 0.30
N THR A 170 1.11 21.87 0.49
CA THR A 170 1.56 22.69 1.61
C THR A 170 0.90 24.05 1.42
N THR A 171 -0.01 24.42 2.33
CA THR A 171 -0.55 25.76 2.39
C THR A 171 0.62 26.73 2.49
N SER A 172 0.74 27.63 1.51
CA SER A 172 1.68 28.73 1.44
C SER A 172 1.74 29.42 2.80
N LEU A 173 2.77 29.10 3.57
CA LEU A 173 3.16 29.88 4.73
C LEU A 173 4.04 30.99 4.14
N GLU A 174 3.66 32.25 4.35
CA GLU A 174 4.41 33.44 3.93
C GLU A 174 5.85 33.39 4.48
N HIS A 175 6.75 32.74 3.74
CA HIS A 175 8.18 32.73 4.04
C HIS A 175 8.87 33.81 3.21
N PRO A 176 9.94 34.42 3.74
CA PRO A 176 10.73 35.38 2.98
C PRO A 176 11.21 34.74 1.68
N THR A 177 10.79 35.31 0.56
CA THR A 177 11.12 34.84 -0.78
C THR A 177 12.62 34.93 -1.00
N VAL A 178 13.23 33.81 -1.41
CA VAL A 178 14.62 33.79 -1.86
C VAL A 178 14.64 34.25 -3.31
N ILE A 179 15.40 35.31 -3.61
CA ILE A 179 15.67 35.70 -5.00
C ILE A 179 16.88 34.89 -5.45
N THR A 180 16.63 33.80 -6.16
CA THR A 180 17.61 33.20 -7.07
C THR A 180 17.10 33.43 -8.49
N ASP A 181 17.94 34.04 -9.33
CA ASP A 181 17.69 34.19 -10.78
C ASP A 181 16.37 34.88 -11.16
N GLY A 182 15.98 35.92 -10.42
CA GLY A 182 14.85 36.79 -10.78
C GLY A 182 13.45 36.19 -10.55
N LYS A 183 13.32 35.06 -9.88
CA LYS A 183 12.01 34.46 -9.52
C LYS A 183 11.84 34.36 -8.01
N HIS A 184 10.79 35.02 -7.49
CA HIS A 184 10.32 34.85 -6.12
C HIS A 184 9.64 33.48 -6.02
N LEU A 185 10.29 32.52 -5.37
CA LEU A 185 9.67 31.25 -4.98
C LEU A 185 9.66 31.20 -3.46
N GLY A 186 8.48 31.00 -2.87
CA GLY A 186 8.39 30.68 -1.44
C GLY A 186 9.23 29.43 -1.16
N VAL A 187 10.07 29.49 -0.13
CA VAL A 187 11.03 28.44 0.24
C VAL A 187 10.40 27.03 0.30
N PHE A 188 9.10 26.95 0.58
CA PHE A 188 8.37 25.69 0.74
C PHE A 188 7.15 25.54 -0.19
N GLU A 189 6.97 26.46 -1.14
CA GLU A 189 5.77 26.52 -2.00
C GLU A 189 5.70 25.36 -3.01
N ASN A 190 6.84 24.72 -3.30
CA ASN A 190 6.96 23.61 -4.24
C ASN A 190 7.08 22.23 -3.56
N ILE A 191 7.00 22.16 -2.23
CA ILE A 191 7.23 20.92 -1.49
C ILE A 191 5.93 20.11 -1.45
N GLN A 192 5.81 19.15 -2.36
CA GLN A 192 4.66 18.24 -2.45
C GLN A 192 4.84 17.02 -1.53
N GLN A 193 4.04 16.94 -0.47
CA GLN A 193 4.05 15.77 0.41
C GLN A 193 3.09 14.70 -0.14
N TYR A 194 3.58 13.46 -0.25
CA TYR A 194 2.77 12.33 -0.69
C TYR A 194 2.44 11.42 0.49
N THR A 195 1.17 11.03 0.62
CA THR A 195 0.75 10.04 1.62
C THR A 195 -0.06 8.95 0.97
N LEU A 196 0.18 7.71 1.39
CA LEU A 196 -0.63 6.55 1.05
C LEU A 196 -1.91 6.58 1.87
N LYS A 197 -3.05 6.70 1.20
CA LYS A 197 -4.35 6.48 1.83
C LYS A 197 -4.96 5.18 1.33
N LEU A 198 -5.60 4.45 2.25
CA LEU A 198 -6.55 3.40 1.87
C LEU A 198 -7.81 4.08 1.34
N GLY A 199 -8.09 3.91 0.06
CA GLY A 199 -9.37 4.31 -0.53
C GLY A 199 -10.44 3.28 -0.19
N ASP A 200 -11.60 3.75 0.27
CA ASP A 200 -12.79 2.94 0.37
C ASP A 200 -13.35 2.64 -1.03
N TYR A 201 -13.74 1.38 -1.26
CA TYR A 201 -14.39 0.95 -2.48
C TYR A 201 -15.85 1.39 -2.46
N ASN A 202 -16.19 2.44 -3.22
CA ASN A 202 -17.58 2.76 -3.55
C ASN A 202 -18.05 1.84 -4.69
N GLU A 203 -19.04 1.00 -4.42
CA GLU A 203 -19.69 0.06 -5.36
C GLU A 203 -20.46 0.72 -6.53
N THR A 204 -20.28 2.02 -6.80
CA THR A 204 -21.22 2.77 -7.67
C THR A 204 -20.87 2.88 -9.15
N ASN A 205 -19.77 2.30 -9.65
CA ASN A 205 -19.46 2.37 -11.08
C ASN A 205 -19.34 0.98 -11.73
N THR A 206 -20.49 0.34 -11.89
CA THR A 206 -20.75 -0.59 -13.01
C THR A 206 -21.84 0.03 -13.88
N VAL A 207 -21.44 0.62 -15.00
CA VAL A 207 -22.27 0.81 -16.20
C VAL A 207 -21.51 0.16 -17.35
#